data_AF-A0A9D6YUL7-F1
#
_entry.id   AF-A0A9D6YUL7-F1
#
_cell.length_a   1.000
_cell.length_b   1.000
_cell.length_c   1.000
_cell.angle_alpha   90.00
_cell.angle_beta   90.00
_cell.angle_gamma   90.00
#
_symmetry.space_group_name_H-M   'P 1'
#
loop_
_entity.id
_entity.type
_entity.pdbx_description
1 polymer ?
#
loop_
_entity_poly.entity_id
_entity_poly.type
_entity_poly.pdbx_seq_one_letter_code
_entity_poly.pdbx_strand_id
1 'polypeptide(L)'
;MSNLKKHYFFLMSFAAVILFLLSFLGCAGKKKEAAVAPPAQPASVEPEWVRKGAGAFLNKGDKAFYGIGSVSGVMNKSLARTTADNRARAELAKVFETYSASLMRDYAASTTAGDFKKTSEEQNIEQAVKTFSAATLSGVIIIDHWTDPQDNTIYALAKLDLENFKETLNKMKELNAEVRDFVRKNAEKAFEKLEAEEQKREAK
;
A
#
# COMPACT_ATOMS: atom_id res chain seq x y z
N MET A 1 36.51 -84.13 2.70
CA MET A 1 35.55 -83.00 2.71
C MET A 1 35.76 -82.10 3.94
N SER A 2 36.85 -81.33 4.00
CA SER A 2 37.16 -80.52 5.20
C SER A 2 37.73 -79.10 4.90
N ASN A 3 38.39 -78.90 3.76
CA ASN A 3 39.01 -77.59 3.45
C ASN A 3 38.12 -76.60 2.68
N LEU A 4 36.98 -77.03 2.10
CA LEU A 4 36.10 -76.13 1.35
C LEU A 4 35.16 -75.31 2.25
N LYS A 5 34.75 -75.85 3.41
CA LYS A 5 33.87 -75.15 4.37
C LYS A 5 34.58 -74.05 5.17
N LYS A 6 35.90 -74.19 5.43
CA LYS A 6 36.69 -73.18 6.16
C LYS A 6 36.87 -71.88 5.37
N HIS A 7 37.05 -71.96 4.05
CA HIS A 7 37.16 -70.77 3.20
C HIS A 7 35.84 -70.01 3.05
N TYR A 8 34.70 -70.72 2.96
CA TYR A 8 33.39 -70.07 2.96
C TYR A 8 33.06 -69.40 4.30
N PHE A 9 33.43 -70.00 5.44
CA PHE A 9 33.21 -69.40 6.76
C PHE A 9 34.07 -68.14 6.99
N PHE A 10 35.30 -68.12 6.44
CA PHE A 10 36.20 -66.97 6.53
C PHE A 10 35.80 -65.83 5.57
N LEU A 11 35.36 -66.15 4.34
CA LEU A 11 34.83 -65.15 3.40
C LEU A 11 33.50 -64.52 3.87
N MET A 12 32.65 -65.31 4.54
CA MET A 12 31.33 -64.83 5.00
C MET A 12 31.43 -63.92 6.24
N SER A 13 32.50 -64.05 7.06
CA SER A 13 32.79 -63.12 8.17
C SER A 13 33.40 -61.79 7.71
N PHE A 14 34.18 -61.77 6.62
CA PHE A 14 34.76 -60.54 6.08
C PHE A 14 33.71 -59.66 5.37
N ALA A 15 32.71 -60.28 4.74
CA ALA A 15 31.59 -59.57 4.10
C ALA A 15 30.65 -58.88 5.12
N ALA A 16 30.49 -59.45 6.32
CA ALA A 16 29.63 -58.88 7.36
C ALA A 16 30.24 -57.64 8.05
N VAL A 17 31.58 -57.55 8.13
CA VAL A 17 32.28 -56.41 8.76
C VAL A 17 32.35 -55.20 7.80
N ILE A 18 32.41 -55.43 6.48
CA ILE A 18 32.37 -54.36 5.47
C ILE A 18 30.96 -53.77 5.33
N LEU A 19 29.90 -54.55 5.60
CA LEU A 19 28.52 -54.08 5.55
C LEU A 19 28.10 -53.26 6.80
N PHE A 20 28.83 -53.38 7.92
CA PHE A 20 28.54 -52.65 9.17
C PHE A 20 29.36 -51.35 9.34
N LEU A 21 30.42 -51.14 8.52
CA LEU A 21 31.22 -49.91 8.52
C LEU A 21 30.66 -48.78 7.64
N LEU A 22 29.55 -49.01 6.92
CA LEU A 22 28.90 -48.02 6.04
C LEU A 22 27.76 -47.23 6.72
N SER A 23 27.54 -47.43 8.02
CA SER A 23 26.41 -46.82 8.75
C SER A 23 26.75 -45.51 9.49
N PHE A 24 27.90 -44.88 9.21
CA PHE A 24 28.31 -43.59 9.81
C PHE A 24 28.64 -42.51 8.77
N LEU A 25 27.86 -42.39 7.68
CA LEU A 25 27.73 -41.10 6.99
C LEU A 25 26.46 -40.40 7.50
N GLY A 26 26.69 -39.60 8.54
CA GLY A 26 25.73 -38.67 9.09
C GLY A 26 25.23 -37.66 8.05
N CYS A 27 24.08 -37.10 8.39
CA CYS A 27 23.35 -36.08 7.65
C CYS A 27 24.25 -34.96 7.10
N ALA A 28 24.57 -35.03 5.82
CA ALA A 28 24.89 -33.83 5.06
C ALA A 28 23.54 -33.15 4.74
N GLY A 29 23.20 -32.16 5.55
CA GLY A 29 22.03 -31.31 5.31
C GLY A 29 22.03 -30.83 3.87
N LYS A 30 20.90 -31.02 3.18
CA LYS A 30 20.65 -30.40 1.88
C LYS A 30 20.87 -28.90 2.07
N LYS A 31 21.99 -28.38 1.57
CA LYS A 31 22.13 -26.94 1.31
C LYS A 31 20.89 -26.58 0.51
N LYS A 32 20.03 -25.73 1.08
CA LYS A 32 19.09 -24.96 0.28
C LYS A 32 19.96 -24.32 -0.78
N GLU A 33 19.84 -24.79 -2.02
CA GLU A 33 20.21 -24.00 -3.18
C GLU A 33 19.47 -22.68 -2.96
N ALA A 34 20.24 -21.66 -2.56
CA ALA A 34 19.75 -20.31 -2.60
C ALA A 34 19.30 -20.13 -4.04
N ALA A 35 17.99 -19.95 -4.23
CA ALA A 35 17.47 -19.50 -5.50
C ALA A 35 18.38 -18.34 -5.92
N VAL A 36 19.06 -18.50 -7.06
CA VAL A 36 19.87 -17.43 -7.62
C VAL A 36 18.92 -16.25 -7.73
N ALA A 37 19.11 -15.27 -6.84
CA ALA A 37 18.37 -14.04 -6.90
C ALA A 37 18.57 -13.52 -8.33
N PRO A 38 17.50 -13.12 -9.05
CA PRO A 38 17.65 -12.41 -10.30
C PRO A 38 18.69 -11.30 -10.10
N PRO A 39 19.55 -11.03 -11.10
CA PRO A 39 20.63 -10.04 -10.97
C PRO A 39 20.06 -8.79 -10.32
N ALA A 40 20.70 -8.37 -9.23
CA ALA A 40 20.30 -7.23 -8.43
C ALA A 40 19.96 -6.08 -9.38
N GLN A 41 18.70 -5.64 -9.34
CA GLN A 41 18.33 -4.38 -9.97
C GLN A 41 19.26 -3.32 -9.37
N PRO A 42 19.89 -2.47 -10.20
CA PRO A 42 20.80 -1.44 -9.69
C PRO A 42 20.09 -0.72 -8.56
N ALA A 43 20.73 -0.60 -7.39
CA ALA A 43 20.17 0.00 -6.19
C ALA A 43 19.40 1.26 -6.57
N SER A 44 18.08 1.12 -6.69
CA SER A 44 17.22 2.20 -7.12
C SER A 44 17.22 3.17 -5.96
N VAL A 45 17.81 4.35 -6.18
CA VAL A 45 17.74 5.44 -5.21
C VAL A 45 16.30 5.58 -4.75
N GLU A 46 16.09 5.57 -3.44
CA GLU A 46 14.75 5.68 -2.85
C GLU A 46 14.04 6.89 -3.46
N PRO A 47 12.88 6.70 -4.11
CA PRO A 47 12.15 7.80 -4.71
C PRO A 47 11.73 8.81 -3.66
N GLU A 48 11.76 10.09 -4.02
CA GLU A 48 11.36 11.18 -3.11
C GLU A 48 9.97 10.96 -2.52
N TRP A 49 9.03 10.41 -3.31
CA TRP A 49 7.67 10.15 -2.84
C TRP A 49 7.62 9.11 -1.71
N VAL A 50 8.52 8.12 -1.67
CA VAL A 50 8.61 7.15 -0.57
C VAL A 50 9.00 7.87 0.72
N ARG A 51 10.01 8.74 0.64
CA ARG A 51 10.49 9.54 1.77
C ARG A 51 9.48 10.59 2.24
N LYS A 52 8.77 11.23 1.29
CA LYS A 52 7.82 12.32 1.57
C LYS A 52 6.58 11.82 2.29
N GLY A 53 6.13 10.60 2.00
CA GLY A 53 4.92 10.05 2.60
C GLY A 53 3.65 10.42 1.84
N ALA A 54 2.51 9.95 2.35
CA ALA A 54 1.19 10.32 1.84
C ALA A 54 0.78 11.72 2.29
N GLY A 55 -0.09 12.37 1.50
CA GLY A 55 -0.57 13.71 1.78
C GLY A 55 -1.13 14.42 0.56
N ALA A 56 -1.57 15.66 0.74
CA ALA A 56 -1.93 16.56 -0.34
C ALA A 56 -0.73 17.46 -0.68
N PHE A 57 -0.27 17.42 -1.93
CA PHE A 57 0.81 18.30 -2.37
C PHE A 57 0.73 18.58 -3.86
N LEU A 58 1.25 19.74 -4.26
CA LEU A 58 1.50 20.07 -5.65
C LEU A 58 2.64 19.22 -6.20
N ASN A 59 2.41 18.57 -7.34
CA ASN A 59 3.45 17.88 -8.09
C ASN A 59 3.36 18.26 -9.56
N LYS A 60 4.40 18.92 -10.09
CA LYS A 60 4.47 19.36 -11.50
C LYS A 60 3.28 20.22 -11.96
N GLY A 61 2.65 20.96 -11.06
CA GLY A 61 1.50 21.83 -11.35
C GLY A 61 0.14 21.17 -11.15
N ASP A 62 0.08 19.86 -10.91
CA ASP A 62 -1.18 19.17 -10.60
C ASP A 62 -1.45 19.25 -9.09
N LYS A 63 -2.63 19.77 -8.72
CA LYS A 63 -3.17 19.66 -7.36
C LYS A 63 -3.71 18.24 -7.19
N ALA A 64 -3.01 17.41 -6.43
CA ALA A 64 -3.37 16.02 -6.26
C ALA A 64 -3.16 15.53 -4.83
N PHE A 65 -3.92 14.50 -4.48
CA PHE A 65 -3.78 13.76 -3.25
C PHE A 65 -3.01 12.47 -3.52
N TYR A 66 -2.13 12.11 -2.59
CA TYR A 66 -1.25 10.95 -2.71
C TYR A 66 -1.38 10.01 -1.52
N GLY A 67 -1.30 8.71 -1.81
CA GLY A 67 -1.26 7.65 -0.80
C GLY A 67 -0.18 6.64 -1.14
N ILE A 68 0.44 6.04 -0.12
CA ILE A 68 1.56 5.11 -0.20
C ILE A 68 1.22 3.80 0.49
N GLY A 69 1.19 2.74 -0.30
CA GLY A 69 1.01 1.40 0.23
C GLY A 69 2.32 0.66 0.22
N SER A 70 2.66 -0.01 1.31
CA SER A 70 3.82 -0.91 1.36
C SER A 70 3.43 -2.32 1.79
N VAL A 71 4.17 -3.33 1.33
CA VAL A 71 4.07 -4.70 1.83
C VAL A 71 5.40 -5.42 1.75
N SER A 72 5.69 -6.22 2.78
CA SER A 72 6.87 -7.08 2.88
C SER A 72 6.46 -8.51 3.24
N GLY A 73 7.35 -9.47 3.01
CA GLY A 73 7.14 -10.88 3.40
C GLY A 73 6.14 -11.68 2.55
N VAL A 74 5.60 -11.11 1.48
CA VAL A 74 4.69 -11.80 0.56
C VAL A 74 5.46 -12.42 -0.61
N MET A 75 5.53 -13.75 -0.65
CA MET A 75 6.32 -14.48 -1.64
C MET A 75 5.78 -14.35 -3.07
N ASN A 76 4.45 -14.28 -3.24
CA ASN A 76 3.84 -14.11 -4.54
C ASN A 76 3.92 -12.63 -4.97
N LYS A 77 4.75 -12.33 -5.98
CA LYS A 77 4.97 -10.95 -6.46
C LYS A 77 3.71 -10.23 -6.92
N SER A 78 2.78 -10.94 -7.57
CA SER A 78 1.51 -10.36 -8.04
C SER A 78 0.61 -9.98 -6.86
N LEU A 79 0.52 -10.87 -5.86
CA LEU A 79 -0.21 -10.60 -4.63
C LEU A 79 0.42 -9.47 -3.83
N ALA A 80 1.76 -9.43 -3.73
CA ALA A 80 2.49 -8.36 -3.06
C ALA A 80 2.18 -7.01 -3.71
N ARG A 81 2.30 -6.91 -5.04
CA ARG A 81 1.97 -5.69 -5.77
C ARG A 81 0.52 -5.25 -5.56
N THR A 82 -0.43 -6.17 -5.71
CA THR A 82 -1.86 -5.86 -5.49
C THR A 82 -2.13 -5.42 -4.05
N THR A 83 -1.42 -6.00 -3.07
CA THR A 83 -1.55 -5.63 -1.66
C THR A 83 -1.01 -4.22 -1.41
N ALA A 84 0.15 -3.87 -1.98
CA ALA A 84 0.67 -2.51 -1.92
C ALA A 84 -0.31 -1.53 -2.57
N ASP A 85 -0.86 -1.84 -3.75
CA ASP A 85 -1.83 -1.00 -4.45
C ASP A 85 -3.08 -0.72 -3.60
N ASN A 86 -3.63 -1.77 -2.97
CA ASN A 86 -4.81 -1.64 -2.11
C ASN A 86 -4.51 -0.80 -0.85
N ARG A 87 -3.31 -0.96 -0.26
CA ARG A 87 -2.88 -0.15 0.88
C ARG A 87 -2.69 1.32 0.49
N ALA A 88 -2.15 1.59 -0.70
CA ALA A 88 -1.98 2.94 -1.22
C ALA A 88 -3.33 3.64 -1.41
N ARG A 89 -4.30 2.92 -1.99
CA ARG A 89 -5.69 3.40 -2.13
C ARG A 89 -6.34 3.67 -0.78
N ALA A 90 -6.14 2.78 0.20
CA ALA A 90 -6.70 2.95 1.54
C ALA A 90 -6.10 4.16 2.28
N GLU A 91 -4.79 4.37 2.17
CA GLU A 91 -4.15 5.54 2.77
C GLU A 91 -4.63 6.84 2.11
N LEU A 92 -4.71 6.86 0.78
CA LEU A 92 -5.25 8.00 0.05
C LEU A 92 -6.69 8.33 0.45
N ALA A 93 -7.52 7.31 0.65
CA ALA A 93 -8.90 7.50 1.12
C ALA A 93 -8.95 8.18 2.49
N LYS A 94 -8.03 7.85 3.41
CA LYS A 94 -7.93 8.49 4.74
C LYS A 94 -7.50 9.96 4.65
N VAL A 95 -6.52 10.27 3.80
CA VAL A 95 -6.11 11.66 3.51
C VAL A 95 -7.31 12.44 2.98
N PHE A 96 -8.05 11.85 2.04
CA PHE A 96 -9.19 12.49 1.42
C PHE A 96 -10.41 12.63 2.35
N GLU A 97 -10.63 11.69 3.26
CA GLU A 97 -11.67 11.77 4.28
C GLU A 97 -11.40 12.97 5.21
N THR A 98 -10.15 13.18 5.62
CA THR A 98 -9.74 14.33 6.43
C THR A 98 -10.03 15.64 5.71
N TYR A 99 -9.71 15.71 4.42
CA TYR A 99 -10.01 16.84 3.54
C TYR A 99 -11.53 17.10 3.45
N SER A 100 -12.31 16.07 3.12
CA SER A 100 -13.77 16.14 2.97
C SER A 100 -14.46 16.57 4.27
N ALA A 101 -14.01 16.04 5.40
CA ALA A 101 -14.51 16.41 6.71
C ALA A 101 -14.20 17.88 7.05
N SER A 102 -13.01 18.39 6.73
CA SER A 102 -12.70 19.81 6.91
C SER A 102 -13.61 20.70 6.06
N LEU A 103 -13.77 20.34 4.79
CA LEU A 103 -14.59 21.09 3.85
C LEU A 103 -16.07 21.13 4.28
N MET A 104 -16.61 20.01 4.73
CA MET A 104 -18.00 19.96 5.20
C MET A 104 -18.21 20.67 6.53
N ARG A 105 -17.20 20.71 7.42
CA ARG A 105 -17.23 21.56 8.61
C ARG A 105 -17.30 23.05 8.22
N ASP A 106 -16.52 23.46 7.22
CA ASP A 106 -16.56 24.84 6.72
C ASP A 106 -17.91 25.15 6.05
N TYR A 107 -18.52 24.18 5.35
CA TYR A 107 -19.88 24.31 4.83
C TYR A 107 -20.89 24.55 5.94
N ALA A 108 -20.89 23.70 6.97
CA ALA A 108 -21.77 23.82 8.12
C ALA A 108 -21.65 25.18 8.81
N ALA A 109 -20.43 25.66 9.01
CA ALA A 109 -20.18 26.97 9.59
C ALA A 109 -20.72 28.12 8.70
N SER A 110 -20.60 27.98 7.37
CA SER A 110 -21.09 28.98 6.42
C SER A 110 -22.62 29.06 6.33
N THR A 111 -23.32 27.94 6.55
CA THR A 111 -24.79 27.86 6.48
C THR A 111 -25.47 28.07 7.83
N THR A 112 -24.78 27.80 8.95
CA THR A 112 -25.29 27.94 10.32
C THR A 112 -25.15 29.37 10.87
N ALA A 113 -24.44 30.26 10.18
CA ALA A 113 -24.23 31.67 10.55
C ALA A 113 -25.51 32.55 10.51
N GLY A 114 -26.71 31.96 10.59
CA GLY A 114 -27.98 32.67 10.62
C GLY A 114 -29.16 31.92 11.27
N ASP A 115 -29.11 30.60 11.48
CA ASP A 115 -30.23 29.87 12.11
C ASP A 115 -29.79 28.52 12.71
N PHE A 116 -29.77 28.40 14.04
CA PHE A 116 -29.21 27.27 14.82
C PHE A 116 -30.14 26.04 14.94
N LYS A 117 -31.24 25.98 14.18
CA LYS A 117 -32.35 25.03 14.46
C LYS A 117 -32.37 23.73 13.65
N LYS A 118 -31.29 23.36 12.94
CA LYS A 118 -31.32 22.21 12.03
C LYS A 118 -30.39 21.06 12.45
N THR A 119 -30.91 20.15 13.27
CA THR A 119 -30.32 18.83 13.54
C THR A 119 -30.20 17.93 12.28
N SER A 120 -30.89 18.27 11.19
CA SER A 120 -30.76 17.60 9.89
C SER A 120 -29.40 17.83 9.22
N GLU A 121 -28.72 18.94 9.51
CA GLU A 121 -27.49 19.31 8.80
C GLU A 121 -26.30 18.42 9.18
N GLU A 122 -26.15 18.03 10.45
CA GLU A 122 -25.07 17.13 10.88
C GLU A 122 -25.17 15.75 10.22
N GLN A 123 -26.38 15.20 10.10
CA GLN A 123 -26.59 13.92 9.40
C GLN A 123 -26.33 14.06 7.90
N ASN A 124 -26.75 15.18 7.29
CA ASN A 124 -26.45 15.48 5.89
C ASN A 124 -24.94 15.63 5.65
N ILE A 125 -24.21 16.21 6.60
CA ILE A 125 -22.75 16.35 6.56
C ILE A 125 -22.08 14.99 6.63
N GLU A 126 -22.45 14.14 7.59
CA GLU A 126 -21.86 12.80 7.72
C GLU A 126 -22.11 11.96 6.45
N GLN A 127 -23.34 12.02 5.91
CA GLN A 127 -23.68 11.32 4.67
C GLN A 127 -22.92 11.89 3.46
N ALA A 128 -22.71 13.21 3.39
CA ALA A 128 -21.92 13.83 2.33
C ALA A 128 -20.46 13.41 2.41
N VAL A 129 -19.84 13.41 3.60
CA VAL A 129 -18.47 12.93 3.81
C VAL A 129 -18.33 11.47 3.34
N LYS A 130 -19.24 10.59 3.73
CA LYS A 130 -19.23 9.18 3.29
C LYS A 130 -19.35 9.04 1.78
N THR A 131 -20.26 9.80 1.17
CA THR A 131 -20.45 9.81 -0.30
C THR A 131 -19.19 10.28 -1.02
N PHE A 132 -18.54 11.34 -0.54
CA PHE A 132 -17.30 11.84 -1.10
C PHE A 132 -16.15 10.84 -0.99
N SER A 133 -15.97 10.23 0.19
CA SER A 133 -14.95 9.20 0.40
C SER A 133 -15.17 8.00 -0.52
N ALA A 134 -16.42 7.53 -0.66
CA ALA A 134 -16.75 6.40 -1.53
C ALA A 134 -16.49 6.71 -3.01
N ALA A 135 -16.92 7.87 -3.49
CA ALA A 135 -16.73 8.25 -4.89
C ALA A 135 -15.25 8.49 -5.24
N THR A 136 -14.47 8.95 -4.27
CA THR A 136 -13.02 9.16 -4.43
C THR A 136 -12.27 7.88 -4.77
N LEU A 137 -12.64 6.75 -4.17
CA LEU A 137 -12.03 5.45 -4.45
C LEU A 137 -12.08 5.07 -5.94
N SER A 138 -13.09 5.55 -6.68
CA SER A 138 -13.23 5.30 -8.11
C SER A 138 -12.29 6.14 -8.99
N GLY A 139 -11.85 7.30 -8.50
CA GLY A 139 -10.93 8.20 -9.21
C GLY A 139 -9.44 7.95 -8.93
N VAL A 140 -9.13 7.08 -7.98
CA VAL A 140 -7.74 6.77 -7.61
C VAL A 140 -7.05 5.92 -8.69
N ILE A 141 -5.88 6.37 -9.12
CA ILE A 141 -4.98 5.64 -10.01
C ILE A 141 -3.66 5.32 -9.32
N ILE A 142 -3.06 4.17 -9.65
CA ILE A 142 -1.69 3.86 -9.24
C ILE A 142 -0.76 4.42 -10.31
N ILE A 143 0.18 5.26 -9.90
CA ILE A 143 1.06 5.99 -10.82
C ILE A 143 2.52 5.54 -10.75
N ASP A 144 2.93 4.85 -9.69
CA ASP A 144 4.30 4.37 -9.54
C ASP A 144 4.41 3.16 -8.59
N HIS A 145 5.51 2.43 -8.74
CA HIS A 145 5.93 1.32 -7.89
C HIS A 145 7.42 1.39 -7.62
N TRP A 146 7.83 1.13 -6.38
CA TRP A 146 9.23 0.96 -6.03
C TRP A 146 9.42 -0.28 -5.17
N THR A 147 10.51 -1.00 -5.38
CA THR A 147 10.87 -2.14 -4.53
C THR A 147 12.16 -1.78 -3.81
N ASP A 148 12.13 -1.85 -2.49
CA ASP A 148 13.32 -1.64 -1.69
C ASP A 148 14.30 -2.81 -1.91
N PRO A 149 15.52 -2.55 -2.42
CA PRO A 149 16.51 -3.59 -2.67
C PRO A 149 17.06 -4.23 -1.38
N GLN A 150 16.91 -3.60 -0.21
CA GLN A 150 17.43 -4.10 1.06
C GLN A 150 16.58 -5.23 1.63
N ASP A 151 15.25 -5.11 1.60
CA ASP A 151 14.33 -6.02 2.28
C ASP A 151 13.23 -6.60 1.37
N ASN A 152 13.22 -6.22 0.08
CA ASN A 152 12.19 -6.57 -0.92
C ASN A 152 10.78 -6.06 -0.57
N THR A 153 10.66 -5.01 0.24
CA THR A 153 9.38 -4.32 0.47
C THR A 153 8.93 -3.65 -0.82
N ILE A 154 7.69 -3.93 -1.25
CA ILE A 154 7.08 -3.28 -2.41
C ILE A 154 6.26 -2.09 -1.93
N TYR A 155 6.52 -0.93 -2.52
CA TYR A 155 5.81 0.32 -2.35
C TYR A 155 4.99 0.64 -3.62
N ALA A 156 3.80 1.20 -3.43
CA ALA A 156 2.92 1.67 -4.49
C ALA A 156 2.47 3.10 -4.19
N LEU A 157 2.46 3.94 -5.23
CA LEU A 157 2.00 5.33 -5.15
C LEU A 157 0.63 5.48 -5.82
N ALA A 158 -0.37 5.86 -5.03
CA ALA A 158 -1.70 6.23 -5.50
C ALA A 158 -1.79 7.75 -5.70
N LYS A 159 -2.50 8.18 -6.75
CA LYS A 159 -2.83 9.59 -7.04
C LYS A 159 -4.33 9.73 -7.23
N LEU A 160 -4.89 10.80 -6.66
CA LEU A 160 -6.19 11.35 -7.03
C LEU A 160 -6.00 12.80 -7.48
N ASP A 161 -6.42 13.10 -8.70
CA ASP A 161 -6.39 14.44 -9.26
C ASP A 161 -7.59 15.28 -8.78
N LEU A 162 -7.34 16.50 -8.33
CA LEU A 162 -8.39 17.39 -7.79
C LEU A 162 -9.40 17.79 -8.86
N GLU A 163 -8.96 18.03 -10.10
CA GLU A 163 -9.86 18.43 -11.19
C GLU A 163 -10.74 17.26 -11.60
N ASN A 164 -10.17 16.05 -11.74
CA ASN A 164 -10.97 14.84 -11.99
C ASN A 164 -12.01 14.60 -10.87
N PHE A 165 -11.65 14.89 -9.61
CA PHE A 165 -12.60 14.82 -8.52
C PHE A 165 -13.72 15.86 -8.68
N LYS A 166 -13.39 17.13 -8.97
CA LYS A 166 -14.36 18.19 -9.22
C LYS A 166 -15.33 17.85 -10.36
N GLU A 167 -14.86 17.19 -11.41
CA GLU A 167 -15.71 16.68 -12.48
C GLU A 167 -16.63 15.54 -12.02
N THR A 168 -16.11 14.65 -11.18
CA THR A 168 -16.87 13.52 -10.63
C THR A 168 -18.01 14.01 -9.73
N LEU A 169 -17.83 15.11 -9.00
CA LEU A 169 -18.90 15.74 -8.18
C LEU A 169 -20.17 16.04 -8.97
N ASN A 170 -20.04 16.44 -10.24
CA ASN A 170 -21.19 16.74 -11.07
C ASN A 170 -22.06 15.51 -11.32
N LYS A 171 -21.49 14.31 -11.24
CA LYS A 171 -22.14 13.02 -11.46
C LYS A 171 -22.77 12.43 -10.18
N MET A 172 -22.41 12.94 -8.99
CA MET A 172 -22.92 12.47 -7.70
C MET A 172 -24.33 13.04 -7.44
N LYS A 173 -25.36 12.30 -7.84
CA LYS A 173 -26.77 12.73 -7.69
C LYS A 173 -27.29 12.55 -6.26
N GLU A 174 -26.60 11.76 -5.46
CA GLU A 174 -26.87 11.53 -4.04
C GLU A 174 -26.64 12.80 -3.19
N LEU A 175 -25.87 13.76 -3.73
CA LEU A 175 -25.59 15.04 -3.09
C LEU A 175 -26.52 16.12 -3.62
N ASN A 176 -27.04 16.95 -2.73
CA ASN A 176 -27.83 18.12 -3.13
C ASN A 176 -26.96 19.13 -3.92
N ALA A 177 -27.62 20.02 -4.67
CA ALA A 177 -26.93 20.99 -5.52
C ALA A 177 -26.07 21.99 -4.71
N GLU A 178 -26.54 22.40 -3.54
CA GLU A 178 -25.89 23.38 -2.67
C GLU A 178 -24.54 22.86 -2.15
N VAL A 179 -24.50 21.62 -1.67
CA VAL A 179 -23.28 20.95 -1.21
C VAL A 179 -22.31 20.77 -2.36
N ARG A 180 -22.77 20.32 -3.53
CA ARG A 180 -21.90 20.18 -4.72
C ARG A 180 -21.30 21.51 -5.15
N ASP A 181 -22.10 22.57 -5.14
CA ASP A 181 -21.66 23.91 -5.50
C ASP A 181 -20.68 24.49 -4.48
N PHE A 182 -20.94 24.29 -3.18
CA PHE A 182 -20.04 24.69 -2.13
C PHE A 182 -18.68 23.98 -2.26
N VAL A 183 -18.69 22.65 -2.45
CA VAL A 183 -17.45 21.88 -2.61
C VAL A 183 -16.67 22.39 -3.81
N ARG A 184 -17.31 22.57 -4.97
CA ARG A 184 -16.65 23.05 -6.18
C ARG A 184 -15.98 24.42 -5.99
N LYS A 185 -16.66 25.35 -5.32
CA LYS A 185 -16.16 26.72 -5.08
C LYS A 185 -15.02 26.77 -4.05
N ASN A 186 -15.00 25.83 -3.11
CA ASN A 186 -14.06 25.87 -1.97
C ASN A 186 -12.95 24.81 -2.05
N ALA A 187 -13.01 23.88 -3.01
CA ALA A 187 -12.09 22.75 -3.09
C ALA A 187 -10.62 23.18 -3.18
N GLU A 188 -10.30 24.17 -4.02
CA GLU A 188 -8.93 24.64 -4.19
C GLU A 188 -8.37 25.27 -2.92
N LYS A 189 -9.17 26.10 -2.24
CA LYS A 189 -8.79 26.72 -0.97
C LYS A 189 -8.59 25.68 0.13
N ALA A 190 -9.46 24.68 0.18
CA ALA A 190 -9.34 23.59 1.14
C ALA A 190 -8.09 22.73 0.86
N PHE A 191 -7.74 22.53 -0.42
CA PHE A 191 -6.56 21.79 -0.84
C PHE A 191 -5.29 22.52 -0.39
N GLU A 192 -5.20 23.82 -0.69
CA GLU A 192 -4.06 24.67 -0.31
C GLU A 192 -3.86 24.73 1.21
N LYS A 193 -4.96 24.77 1.98
CA LYS A 193 -4.90 24.69 3.44
C LYS A 193 -4.27 23.37 3.90
N LEU A 194 -4.71 22.25 3.34
CA LEU A 194 -4.19 20.93 3.70
C LEU A 194 -2.73 20.78 3.30
N GLU A 195 -2.36 21.21 2.09
CA GLU A 195 -0.97 21.24 1.62
C GLU A 195 -0.07 22.04 2.57
N ALA A 196 -0.51 23.21 3.02
CA ALA A 196 0.23 24.02 3.98
C ALA A 196 0.36 23.33 5.36
N GLU A 197 -0.62 22.52 5.75
CA GLU A 197 -0.55 21.68 6.97
C GLU A 197 0.43 20.52 6.80
N GLU A 198 0.47 19.86 5.63
CA GLU A 198 1.45 18.81 5.31
C GLU A 198 2.88 19.33 5.34
N GLN A 199 3.15 20.46 4.67
CA GLN A 199 4.48 21.08 4.64
C GLN A 199 5.00 21.43 6.04
N LYS A 200 4.10 21.86 6.94
CA LYS A 200 4.44 22.12 8.34
C LYS A 200 4.77 20.86 9.13
N ARG A 201 4.21 19.71 8.74
CA ARG A 201 4.55 18.40 9.34
C ARG A 201 5.90 17.90 8.84
N GLU A 202 6.18 18.08 7.54
CA GLU A 202 7.47 17.69 6.93
C GLU A 202 8.66 18.50 7.48
N ALA A 203 8.44 19.74 7.91
CA ALA A 203 9.48 20.62 8.43
C ALA A 203 9.86 20.40 9.91
N LYS A 204 9.21 19.45 10.61
CA LYS A 204 9.46 19.12 12.01
C LYS A 204 10.27 17.85 12.15
#